data_AF-A0A7C2GZ39-F1
#
_entry.id   AF-A0A7C2GZ39-F1
#
_cell.length_a   1.000
_cell.length_b   1.000
_cell.length_c   1.000
_cell.angle_alpha   90.00
_cell.angle_beta   90.00
_cell.angle_gamma   90.00
#
_symmetry.space_group_name_H-M   'P 1'
#
loop_
_entity.id
_entity.type
_entity.pdbx_description
1 polymer ?
#
loop_
_entity_poly.entity_id
_entity_poly.type
_entity_poly.pdbx_seq_one_letter_code
_entity_poly.pdbx_strand_id
1 'polypeptide(L)'
;MTKTMKFLAIFLTVAVFAASAATYTVTLFQPSLVAGKELKPGDYKLIVEDGKAVIQKGKEKVEATVRVEQGDSKFSSTSVRYSEENGKLKIQEIRLGGTTTKLVFN
;
A
#
# COMPACT_ATOMS: atom_id res chain seq x y z
N MET A 1 16.33 -34.61 53.51
CA MET A 1 17.22 -33.57 52.95
C MET A 1 16.74 -33.28 51.54
N THR A 2 15.61 -32.58 51.38
CA THR A 2 15.55 -31.15 51.02
C THR A 2 16.44 -30.80 49.81
N LYS A 3 15.85 -30.48 48.66
CA LYS A 3 15.80 -29.10 48.13
C LYS A 3 15.39 -29.02 46.65
N THR A 4 14.21 -28.42 46.47
CA THR A 4 13.87 -27.35 45.51
C THR A 4 13.90 -27.62 44.00
N MET A 5 12.68 -27.67 43.48
CA MET A 5 12.19 -27.18 42.19
C MET A 5 13.09 -26.12 41.53
N LYS A 6 13.39 -26.31 40.24
CA LYS A 6 13.81 -25.24 39.34
C LYS A 6 12.77 -25.12 38.23
N PHE A 7 11.82 -24.21 38.42
CA PHE A 7 10.92 -23.74 37.37
C PHE A 7 11.73 -22.91 36.37
N LEU A 8 11.96 -23.46 35.18
CA LEU A 8 12.58 -22.75 34.07
C LEU A 8 11.47 -22.00 33.32
N ALA A 9 11.29 -20.72 33.64
CA ALA A 9 10.34 -19.85 32.96
C ALA A 9 10.84 -19.52 31.56
N ILE A 10 10.20 -20.08 30.53
CA ILE A 10 10.42 -19.72 29.13
C ILE A 10 9.63 -18.43 28.87
N PHE A 11 10.34 -17.31 28.73
CA PHE A 11 9.76 -16.03 28.39
C PHE A 11 9.54 -15.96 26.87
N LEU A 12 8.34 -16.29 26.41
CA LEU A 12 7.95 -16.23 25.01
C LEU A 12 7.66 -14.77 24.63
N THR A 13 8.66 -14.03 24.14
CA THR A 13 8.44 -12.68 23.58
C THR A 13 7.77 -12.80 22.22
N VAL A 14 6.45 -12.65 22.19
CA VAL A 14 5.71 -12.40 20.94
C VAL A 14 6.04 -10.97 20.50
N ALA A 15 6.94 -10.85 19.52
CA ALA A 15 7.17 -9.59 18.84
C ALA A 15 5.93 -9.26 18.00
N VAL A 16 5.07 -8.40 18.52
CA VAL A 16 3.96 -7.82 17.74
C VAL A 16 4.60 -6.88 16.72
N PHE A 17 4.71 -7.34 15.47
CA PHE A 17 5.05 -6.46 14.35
C PHE A 17 3.87 -5.49 14.16
N ALA A 18 4.01 -4.26 14.66
CA ALA A 18 3.10 -3.19 14.31
C ALA A 18 3.28 -2.92 12.81
N ALA A 19 2.30 -3.30 11.99
CA ALA A 19 2.26 -2.94 10.59
C ALA A 19 2.12 -1.41 10.50
N SER A 20 3.22 -0.71 10.23
CA SER A 20 3.18 0.72 9.96
C SER A 20 2.57 0.92 8.57
N ALA A 21 1.37 1.51 8.53
CA ALA A 21 0.72 1.85 7.28
C ALA A 21 1.59 2.86 6.51
N ALA A 22 2.13 2.43 5.37
CA ALA A 22 3.02 3.26 4.58
C ALA A 22 2.20 4.31 3.82
N THR A 23 2.49 5.58 4.09
CA THR A 23 1.78 6.72 3.49
C THR A 23 2.64 7.37 2.43
N TYR A 24 2.08 7.56 1.24
CA TYR A 24 2.72 8.20 0.09
C TYR A 24 1.81 9.28 -0.49
N THR A 25 2.41 10.22 -1.22
CA THR A 25 1.66 11.17 -2.04
C THR A 25 1.69 10.71 -3.49
N VAL A 26 0.53 10.67 -4.13
CA VAL A 26 0.38 10.32 -5.53
C VAL A 26 -0.42 11.41 -6.24
N THR A 27 0.13 11.91 -7.34
CA THR A 27 -0.54 12.91 -8.18
C THR A 27 -1.18 12.21 -9.37
N LEU A 28 -2.50 12.37 -9.51
CA LEU A 28 -3.24 11.92 -10.67
C LEU A 28 -3.33 13.10 -11.63
N PHE A 29 -2.63 13.04 -12.76
CA PHE A 29 -2.63 14.12 -13.75
C PHE A 29 -3.90 14.17 -14.61
N GLN A 30 -4.70 13.10 -14.57
CA GLN A 30 -5.88 12.90 -15.41
C GLN A 30 -6.96 12.12 -14.66
N PRO A 31 -8.23 12.16 -15.14
CA PRO A 31 -9.29 11.33 -14.57
C PRO A 31 -8.89 9.86 -14.59
N SER A 32 -8.94 9.22 -13.42
CA SER A 32 -8.35 7.90 -13.21
C SER A 32 -9.37 6.97 -12.58
N LEU A 33 -9.64 5.83 -13.21
CA LEU A 33 -10.58 4.84 -12.70
C LEU A 33 -9.86 3.88 -11.73
N VAL A 34 -10.37 3.81 -10.50
CA VAL A 34 -9.84 2.99 -9.41
C VAL A 34 -10.97 2.23 -8.75
N ALA A 35 -10.90 0.89 -8.73
CA ALA A 35 -11.91 0.03 -8.11
C ALA A 35 -13.36 0.38 -8.52
N GLY A 36 -13.58 0.71 -9.81
CA GLY A 36 -14.90 1.09 -10.33
C GLY A 36 -15.30 2.55 -10.10
N LYS A 37 -14.50 3.34 -9.38
CA LYS A 37 -14.75 4.76 -9.12
C LYS A 37 -13.80 5.66 -9.89
N GLU A 38 -14.34 6.67 -10.55
CA GLU A 38 -13.56 7.65 -11.28
C GLU A 38 -13.08 8.76 -10.33
N LEU A 39 -11.76 8.89 -10.20
CA LEU A 39 -11.10 9.93 -9.42
C LEU A 39 -10.74 11.10 -10.32
N LYS A 40 -10.94 12.32 -9.82
CA LYS A 40 -10.55 13.55 -10.53
C LYS A 40 -9.03 13.73 -10.50
N PRO A 41 -8.46 14.51 -11.43
CA PRO A 41 -7.08 14.94 -11.32
C PRO A 41 -6.76 15.66 -9.99
N GLY A 42 -5.54 15.51 -9.51
CA GLY A 42 -4.96 16.22 -8.37
C GLY A 42 -4.16 15.31 -7.44
N ASP A 43 -3.81 15.84 -6.28
CA ASP A 43 -2.99 15.14 -5.30
C ASP A 43 -3.84 14.31 -4.34
N TYR A 44 -3.42 13.07 -4.15
CA TYR A 44 -4.05 12.10 -3.27
C TYR A 44 -3.02 11.53 -2.29
N LYS A 45 -3.50 11.27 -1.08
CA LYS A 45 -2.80 10.48 -0.08
C LYS A 45 -3.05 9.01 -0.36
N LEU A 46 -1.99 8.26 -0.58
CA LEU A 46 -2.01 6.81 -0.77
C LEU A 46 -1.54 6.15 0.52
N ILE A 47 -2.41 5.36 1.14
CA ILE A 47 -2.11 4.57 2.33
C ILE A 47 -2.14 3.10 1.92
N VAL A 48 -1.05 2.39 2.17
CA VAL A 48 -0.94 0.96 1.87
C VAL A 48 -1.01 0.19 3.18
N GLU A 49 -2.02 -0.66 3.30
CA GLU A 49 -2.26 -1.45 4.50
C GLU A 49 -2.78 -2.84 4.10
N ASP A 50 -2.07 -3.88 4.52
CA ASP A 50 -2.49 -5.29 4.41
C ASP A 50 -3.05 -5.70 3.02
N GLY A 51 -2.33 -5.35 1.94
CA GLY A 51 -2.74 -5.67 0.56
C GLY A 51 -3.87 -4.79 0.01
N LYS A 52 -4.17 -3.67 0.67
CA LYS A 52 -5.13 -2.66 0.21
C LYS A 52 -4.44 -1.33 -0.01
N ALA A 53 -4.82 -0.65 -1.09
CA ALA A 53 -4.46 0.72 -1.37
C ALA A 53 -5.66 1.60 -1.07
N VAL A 54 -5.48 2.52 -0.14
CA VAL A 54 -6.47 3.54 0.21
C VAL A 54 -6.01 4.86 -0.41
N ILE A 55 -6.77 5.36 -1.36
CA ILE A 55 -6.54 6.64 -2.03
C ILE A 55 -7.50 7.67 -1.42
N GLN A 56 -6.96 8.68 -0.76
CA GLN A 56 -7.74 9.69 -0.03
C GLN A 56 -7.41 11.11 -0.47
N LYS A 57 -8.43 11.94 -0.66
CA LYS A 57 -8.35 13.38 -0.88
C LYS A 57 -9.41 14.09 -0.07
N GLY A 58 -9.00 14.69 1.05
CA GLY A 58 -9.93 15.30 2.02
C GLY A 58 -10.93 14.27 2.56
N LYS A 59 -12.21 14.46 2.26
CA LYS A 59 -13.32 13.56 2.65
C LYS A 59 -13.53 12.40 1.68
N GLU A 60 -12.96 12.48 0.48
CA GLU A 60 -13.09 11.41 -0.51
C GLU A 60 -12.06 10.33 -0.23
N LYS A 61 -12.53 9.09 -0.02
CA LYS A 61 -11.70 7.91 0.21
C LYS A 61 -12.15 6.82 -0.75
N VAL A 62 -11.20 6.18 -1.42
CA VAL A 62 -11.42 5.03 -2.29
C VAL A 62 -10.46 3.94 -1.89
N GLU A 63 -10.99 2.75 -1.66
CA GLU A 63 -10.23 1.58 -1.27
C GLU A 63 -10.18 0.62 -2.44
N ALA A 64 -9.00 0.14 -2.77
CA ALA A 64 -8.77 -0.83 -3.83
C ALA A 64 -7.92 -1.98 -3.31
N THR A 65 -8.32 -3.20 -3.61
CA THR A 65 -7.48 -4.37 -3.40
C THR A 65 -6.32 -4.33 -4.39
N VAL A 66 -5.09 -4.43 -3.89
CA VAL A 66 -3.88 -4.37 -4.71
C VAL A 66 -2.95 -5.52 -4.36
N ARG A 67 -2.23 -5.99 -5.36
CA ARG A 67 -1.12 -6.90 -5.15
C ARG A 67 0.14 -6.08 -4.92
N VAL A 68 0.74 -6.23 -3.74
CA VAL A 68 2.02 -5.60 -3.41
C VAL A 68 3.14 -6.46 -3.98
N GLU A 69 3.94 -5.89 -4.87
CA GLU A 69 5.09 -6.56 -5.47
C GLU A 69 6.36 -5.73 -5.27
N GLN A 70 7.51 -6.41 -5.28
CA GLN A 70 8.81 -5.75 -5.30
C GLN A 70 9.37 -5.80 -6.72
N GLY A 71 9.83 -4.65 -7.21
CA GLY A 71 10.60 -4.54 -8.45
C GLY A 71 12.08 -4.80 -8.22
N ASP A 72 12.82 -4.94 -9.30
CA ASP A 72 14.25 -5.26 -9.29
C ASP A 72 15.14 -4.12 -8.76
N SER A 73 14.63 -2.88 -8.81
CA SER A 73 15.37 -1.67 -8.46
C SER A 73 14.48 -0.63 -7.80
N LYS A 74 15.12 0.30 -7.07
CA LYS A 74 14.44 1.36 -6.32
C LYS A 74 13.82 2.38 -7.28
N PHE A 75 12.54 2.68 -7.11
CA PHE A 75 11.88 3.74 -7.85
C PHE A 75 12.35 5.11 -7.36
N SER A 76 12.81 5.96 -8.29
CA SER A 76 13.27 7.32 -7.99
C SER A 76 12.13 8.25 -7.61
N SER A 77 10.94 8.04 -8.16
CA SER A 77 9.74 8.85 -7.95
C SER A 77 8.49 8.00 -7.87
N THR A 78 7.45 8.51 -7.21
CA THR A 78 6.12 7.89 -7.26
C THR A 78 5.52 8.11 -8.64
N SER A 79 5.02 7.05 -9.26
CA SER A 79 4.47 7.13 -10.63
C SER A 79 3.27 6.21 -10.80
N VAL A 80 2.30 6.68 -11.58
CA VAL A 80 1.05 5.95 -11.86
C VAL A 80 1.08 5.47 -13.30
N ARG A 81 0.85 4.18 -13.49
CA ARG A 81 0.71 3.57 -14.81
C ARG A 81 -0.76 3.33 -15.10
N TYR A 82 -1.17 3.79 -16.26
CA TYR A 82 -2.54 3.70 -16.75
C TYR A 82 -2.65 2.62 -17.83
N SER A 83 -3.80 1.95 -17.85
CA SER A 83 -4.27 1.17 -18.98
C SER A 83 -5.55 1.81 -19.51
N GLU A 84 -5.73 1.78 -20.82
CA GLU A 84 -6.99 2.19 -21.42
C GLU A 84 -7.95 1.01 -21.41
N GLU A 85 -9.14 1.20 -20.83
CA GLU A 85 -10.22 0.22 -20.79
C GLU A 85 -11.53 0.96 -21.11
N ASN A 86 -12.18 0.60 -22.21
CA ASN A 86 -13.42 1.23 -22.68
C ASN A 86 -13.34 2.77 -22.83
N GLY A 87 -12.21 3.29 -23.32
CA GLY A 87 -11.97 4.72 -23.48
C GLY A 87 -11.76 5.49 -22.16
N LYS A 88 -11.62 4.77 -21.03
CA LYS A 88 -11.28 5.34 -19.73
C LYS A 88 -9.90 4.87 -19.29
N LEU A 89 -9.20 5.74 -18.57
CA LEU A 89 -7.87 5.43 -18.04
C LEU A 89 -8.00 4.77 -16.67
N LYS A 90 -7.81 3.46 -16.61
CA LYS A 90 -7.78 2.67 -15.39
C LYS A 90 -6.37 2.65 -14.81
N ILE A 91 -6.24 2.82 -13.50
CA ILE A 91 -4.95 2.64 -12.83
C ILE A 91 -4.62 1.15 -12.83
N GLN A 92 -3.47 0.81 -13.42
CA GLN A 92 -2.96 -0.56 -13.46
C GLN A 92 -1.89 -0.79 -12.39
N GLU A 93 -1.01 0.18 -12.21
CA GLU A 93 0.13 0.06 -11.29
C GLU A 93 0.48 1.41 -10.68
N ILE A 94 0.83 1.41 -9.39
CA ILE A 94 1.46 2.57 -8.73
C ILE A 94 2.83 2.14 -8.21
N ARG A 95 3.88 2.80 -8.70
CA ARG A 95 5.26 2.63 -8.23
C ARG A 95 5.51 3.61 -7.09
N LEU A 96 6.04 3.11 -5.97
CA LEU A 96 6.26 3.92 -4.78
C LEU A 96 7.69 4.46 -4.76
N GLY A 97 7.83 5.77 -4.95
CA GLY A 97 9.11 6.45 -4.95
C GLY A 97 9.84 6.28 -3.62
N GLY A 98 11.16 6.13 -3.68
CA GLY A 98 11.97 5.87 -2.51
C GLY A 98 11.95 4.41 -2.03
N THR A 99 11.24 3.51 -2.73
CA THR A 99 11.18 2.07 -2.41
C THR A 99 11.32 1.22 -3.67
N THR A 100 11.43 -0.10 -3.53
CA THR A 100 11.29 -1.06 -4.64
C THR A 100 9.85 -1.54 -4.81
N THR A 101 8.90 -0.99 -4.05
CA THR A 101 7.53 -1.51 -3.98
C THR A 101 6.65 -0.92 -5.09
N LYS A 102 5.89 -1.80 -5.75
CA LYS A 102 4.82 -1.42 -6.69
C LYS A 102 3.50 -2.07 -6.26
N LEU A 103 2.40 -1.36 -6.48
CA LEU A 103 1.05 -1.80 -6.18
C LEU A 103 0.36 -2.07 -7.51
N VAL A 104 0.00 -3.33 -7.76
CA VAL A 104 -0.70 -3.75 -8.97
C VAL A 104 -2.20 -3.83 -8.67
N PHE A 105 -3.00 -3.12 -9.46
CA PHE A 105 -4.45 -3.05 -9.34
C PHE A 105 -5.08 -4.07 -10.29
N ASN A 106 -6.08 -4.83 -9.82
CA ASN A 106 -6.86 -5.78 -10.62
C ASN A 106 -8.04 -5.08 -11.32
#